data_AF-A0A960UD98-F1
#
_entry.id   AF-A0A960UD98-F1
#
_cell.length_a   1.000
_cell.length_b   1.000
_cell.length_c   1.000
_cell.angle_alpha   90.00
_cell.angle_beta   90.00
_cell.angle_gamma   90.00
#
_symmetry.space_group_name_H-M   'P 1'
#
loop_
_entity.id
_entity.type
_entity.pdbx_description
1 polymer ?
#
loop_
_entity_poly.entity_id
_entity_poly.type
_entity_poly.pdbx_seq_one_letter_code
_entity_poly.pdbx_strand_id
1 'polypeptide(L)'
;MIPFFLVGCILGLSYLLTEKIPFIKKYKIPPALSSSLLLLFLFSIFPFFKEAHFYQEWKKWPSDFIALVFAALFLQRAPGKVNSDIYEVTSQTLVVWITILGQILIGILLTYFYFQPYFNLPIAFSSVLEAGFAGGHGTAVAMKSIFLSHGLKNGSEYSLFSATIGIILGIIGGVFLVNADKKNKIIEKVTFSYVELNPLLFLLSLGLIFASY
;
A
#
# COMPACT_ATOMS: atom_id res chain seq x y z
N MET A 1 26.86 -11.13 4.64
CA MET A 1 27.40 -10.16 3.66
C MET A 1 27.05 -10.54 2.21
N ILE A 2 27.24 -11.79 1.79
CA ILE A 2 26.93 -12.26 0.43
C ILE A 2 25.46 -11.98 0.01
N PRO A 3 24.43 -12.22 0.85
CA PRO A 3 23.05 -11.97 0.44
C PRO A 3 22.73 -10.48 0.25
N PHE A 4 23.46 -9.59 0.94
CA PHE A 4 23.26 -8.15 0.83
C PHE A 4 23.85 -7.62 -0.48
N PHE A 5 25.05 -8.09 -0.83
CA PHE A 5 25.67 -7.79 -2.11
C PHE A 5 24.80 -8.26 -3.28
N LEU A 6 24.18 -9.44 -3.15
CA LEU A 6 23.33 -10.01 -4.18
C LEU A 6 22.05 -9.17 -4.43
N VAL A 7 21.44 -8.61 -3.38
CA VAL A 7 20.34 -7.62 -3.54
C VAL A 7 20.84 -6.37 -4.27
N GLY A 8 22.02 -5.86 -3.91
CA GLY A 8 22.64 -4.73 -4.60
C GLY A 8 22.87 -4.98 -6.10
N CYS A 9 23.39 -6.16 -6.45
CA CYS A 9 23.55 -6.58 -7.84
C CYS A 9 22.22 -6.66 -8.58
N ILE A 10 21.18 -7.23 -7.96
CA ILE A 10 19.86 -7.35 -8.59
C ILE A 10 19.23 -5.97 -8.82
N LEU A 11 19.34 -5.06 -7.85
CA LEU A 11 18.86 -3.69 -7.99
C LEU A 11 19.63 -2.95 -9.09
N GLY A 12 20.96 -3.10 -9.14
CA GLY A 12 21.80 -2.53 -10.20
C GLY A 12 21.44 -3.07 -11.58
N LEU A 13 21.25 -4.39 -11.71
CA LEU A 13 20.81 -5.01 -12.97
C LEU A 13 19.44 -4.49 -13.40
N SER A 14 18.51 -4.39 -12.45
CA SER A 14 17.15 -3.90 -12.68
C SER A 14 17.13 -2.43 -13.09
N TYR A 15 18.02 -1.61 -12.54
CA TYR A 15 18.22 -0.23 -12.97
C TYR A 15 18.66 -0.17 -14.45
N LEU A 16 19.66 -0.97 -14.85
CA LEU A 16 20.12 -1.04 -16.24
C LEU A 16 19.04 -1.54 -17.20
N LEU A 17 18.24 -2.53 -16.78
CA LEU A 17 17.08 -3.03 -17.53
C LEU A 17 16.01 -1.94 -17.72
N THR A 18 15.79 -1.12 -16.69
CA THR A 18 14.80 -0.03 -16.71
C THR A 18 15.16 1.06 -17.72
N GLU A 19 16.46 1.30 -17.97
CA GLU A 19 16.90 2.26 -18.99
C GLU A 19 16.72 1.74 -20.43
N LYS A 20 16.82 0.42 -20.64
CA LYS A 20 16.74 -0.21 -21.96
C LYS A 20 15.30 -0.46 -22.44
N ILE A 21 14.37 -0.73 -21.52
CA ILE A 21 12.99 -1.07 -21.88
C ILE A 21 12.14 0.20 -21.99
N PRO A 22 11.63 0.54 -23.21
CA PRO A 22 10.95 1.81 -23.45
C PRO A 22 9.65 1.98 -22.66
N PHE A 23 8.94 0.88 -22.36
CA PHE A 23 7.74 0.90 -21.53
C PHE A 23 8.05 1.31 -20.08
N ILE A 24 9.05 0.67 -19.46
CA ILE A 24 9.43 0.92 -18.06
C ILE A 24 9.93 2.36 -17.88
N LYS A 25 10.74 2.83 -18.84
CA LYS A 25 11.22 4.22 -18.90
C LYS A 25 10.08 5.23 -19.04
N LYS A 26 9.08 4.94 -19.88
CA LYS A 26 7.90 5.80 -20.08
C LYS A 26 7.05 5.93 -18.81
N TYR A 27 6.90 4.85 -18.05
CA TYR A 27 6.13 4.84 -16.80
C TYR A 27 6.96 5.17 -15.56
N LYS A 28 8.24 5.57 -15.71
CA LYS A 28 9.15 5.91 -14.60
C LYS A 28 9.09 4.92 -13.44
N ILE A 29 8.97 3.64 -13.75
CA ILE A 29 8.81 2.60 -12.73
C ILE A 29 10.10 2.54 -11.90
N PRO A 30 10.04 2.61 -10.57
CA PRO A 30 11.23 2.57 -9.73
C PRO A 30 11.96 1.22 -9.89
N PRO A 31 13.32 1.21 -9.87
CA PRO A 31 14.12 -0.01 -10.01
C PRO A 31 13.77 -1.08 -8.98
N ALA A 32 13.38 -0.66 -7.77
CA ALA A 32 12.91 -1.55 -6.72
C ALA A 32 11.70 -2.39 -7.18
N LEU A 33 10.68 -1.77 -7.77
CA LEU A 33 9.48 -2.48 -8.24
C LEU A 33 9.82 -3.44 -9.39
N SER A 34 10.63 -2.98 -10.35
CA SER A 34 11.10 -3.80 -11.46
C SER A 34 11.86 -5.04 -10.98
N SER A 35 12.76 -4.84 -10.02
CA SER A 35 13.54 -5.92 -9.41
C SER A 35 12.65 -6.94 -8.68
N SER A 36 11.66 -6.47 -7.91
CA SER A 36 10.74 -7.32 -7.17
C SER A 36 9.88 -8.17 -8.09
N LEU A 37 9.40 -7.60 -9.21
CA LEU A 37 8.60 -8.33 -10.18
C LEU A 37 9.41 -9.41 -10.91
N LEU A 38 10.67 -9.09 -11.25
CA LEU A 38 11.62 -10.06 -11.83
C LEU A 38 11.92 -11.20 -10.87
N LEU A 39 12.21 -10.90 -9.60
CA LEU A 39 12.44 -11.89 -8.54
C LEU A 39 11.20 -12.76 -8.30
N LEU A 40 10.00 -12.16 -8.28
CA LEU A 40 8.75 -12.90 -8.14
C LEU A 40 8.56 -13.90 -9.28
N PHE A 41 8.80 -13.46 -10.53
CA PHE A 41 8.74 -14.33 -11.70
C PHE A 41 9.77 -15.45 -11.64
N LEU A 42 11.02 -15.13 -11.27
CA LEU A 42 12.10 -16.11 -11.12
C LEU A 42 11.75 -17.19 -10.08
N PHE A 43 11.27 -16.79 -8.90
CA PHE A 43 10.87 -17.72 -7.84
C PHE A 43 9.59 -18.50 -8.14
N SER A 44 8.78 -18.01 -9.08
CA SER A 44 7.60 -18.74 -9.57
C SER A 44 8.00 -19.86 -10.53
N ILE A 45 9.02 -19.65 -11.37
CA ILE A 45 9.52 -20.68 -12.31
C ILE A 45 10.43 -21.66 -11.59
N PHE A 46 11.29 -21.17 -10.71
CA PHE A 46 12.31 -21.97 -10.03
C PHE A 46 12.09 -21.94 -8.51
N PRO A 47 11.11 -22.71 -7.99
CA PRO A 47 10.78 -22.70 -6.56
C PRO A 47 11.91 -23.25 -5.69
N PHE A 48 12.82 -24.07 -6.22
CA PHE A 48 13.98 -24.62 -5.50
C PHE A 48 14.90 -23.53 -4.90
N PHE A 49 14.98 -22.35 -5.52
CA PHE A 49 15.76 -21.25 -4.96
C PHE A 49 15.22 -20.73 -3.61
N LYS A 50 13.97 -21.05 -3.24
CA LYS A 50 13.40 -20.71 -1.93
C LYS A 50 13.99 -21.53 -0.78
N GLU A 51 14.61 -22.66 -1.07
CA GLU A 51 15.28 -23.50 -0.06
C GLU A 51 16.71 -23.02 0.23
N ALA A 52 17.27 -22.17 -0.64
CA ALA A 52 18.62 -21.67 -0.48
C ALA A 52 18.78 -20.77 0.75
N HIS A 53 19.97 -20.79 1.36
CA HIS A 53 20.30 -20.03 2.56
C HIS A 53 20.04 -18.53 2.42
N PHE A 54 20.36 -17.94 1.26
CA PHE A 54 20.14 -16.52 1.01
C PHE A 54 18.66 -16.13 1.06
N TYR A 55 17.75 -17.01 0.62
CA TYR A 55 16.32 -16.74 0.63
C TYR A 55 15.77 -16.71 2.06
N GLN A 56 16.23 -17.63 2.91
CA GLN A 56 15.82 -17.69 4.31
C GLN A 56 16.32 -16.48 5.11
N GLU A 57 17.50 -15.95 4.79
CA GLU A 57 17.97 -14.67 5.34
C GLU A 57 17.09 -13.51 4.86
N TRP A 58 16.87 -13.40 3.55
CA TRP A 58 16.06 -12.32 2.97
C TRP A 58 14.63 -12.29 3.49
N LYS A 59 14.04 -13.44 3.79
CA LYS A 59 12.68 -13.52 4.34
C LYS A 59 12.54 -12.82 5.70
N LYS A 60 13.63 -12.70 6.47
CA LYS A 60 13.61 -12.07 7.80
C LYS A 60 13.75 -10.54 7.73
N TRP A 61 14.51 -10.04 6.75
CA TRP A 61 14.88 -8.63 6.65
C TRP A 61 13.73 -7.64 6.55
N PRO A 62 12.61 -7.90 5.82
CA PRO A 62 11.52 -6.94 5.73
C PRO A 62 10.97 -6.53 7.09
N SER A 63 10.84 -7.47 8.04
CA SER A 63 10.33 -7.17 9.38
C SER A 63 11.26 -6.21 10.13
N ASP A 64 12.57 -6.46 10.09
CA ASP A 64 13.57 -5.65 10.77
C ASP A 64 13.68 -4.25 10.14
N PHE A 65 13.63 -4.18 8.80
CA PHE A 65 13.67 -2.91 8.08
C PHE A 65 12.39 -2.10 8.23
N ILE A 66 11.21 -2.73 8.32
CA ILE A 66 9.95 -2.03 8.63
C ILE A 66 10.05 -1.37 10.01
N ALA A 67 10.55 -2.08 11.02
CA ALA A 67 10.75 -1.52 12.35
C ALA A 67 11.72 -0.33 12.33
N LEU A 68 12.83 -0.43 11.58
CA LEU A 68 13.79 0.65 11.41
C LEU A 68 13.17 1.87 10.70
N VAL A 69 12.40 1.66 9.62
CA VAL A 69 11.74 2.74 8.88
C VAL A 69 10.72 3.46 9.75
N PHE A 70 9.90 2.73 10.52
CA PHE A 70 8.97 3.35 11.45
C PHE A 70 9.70 4.14 12.54
N ALA A 71 10.77 3.61 13.11
CA ALA A 71 11.59 4.33 14.08
C ALA A 71 12.16 5.64 13.49
N ALA A 72 12.66 5.60 12.25
CA ALA A 72 13.19 6.77 11.56
C ALA A 72 12.09 7.80 11.20
N LEU A 73 10.89 7.34 10.83
CA LEU A 73 9.73 8.21 10.58
C LEU A 73 9.32 8.97 11.85
N PHE A 74 9.30 8.32 13.01
CA PHE A 74 9.02 8.99 14.29
C PHE A 74 10.14 9.94 14.73
N LEU A 75 11.39 9.66 14.35
CA LEU A 75 12.54 10.53 14.62
C LEU A 75 12.58 11.78 13.71
N GLN A 76 11.78 11.79 12.64
CA GLN A 76 11.72 12.92 11.72
C GLN A 76 11.28 14.18 12.47
N ARG A 77 12.16 15.19 12.50
CA ARG A 77 11.92 16.45 13.19
C ARG A 77 10.69 17.12 12.59
N ALA A 78 9.74 17.52 13.43
CA ALA A 78 8.57 18.28 12.99
C ALA A 78 9.03 19.47 12.13
N PRO A 79 8.43 19.67 10.94
CA PRO A 79 8.73 20.86 10.14
C PRO A 79 8.50 22.11 11.01
N GLY A 80 9.42 23.08 10.94
CA GLY A 80 9.33 24.32 11.71
C GLY A 80 7.99 25.05 11.45
N LYS A 81 7.53 25.85 12.43
CA LYS A 81 6.24 26.58 12.48
C LYS A 81 5.24 26.12 11.41
N VAL A 82 4.45 25.12 11.77
CA VAL A 82 3.30 24.64 11.01
C VAL A 82 2.24 25.75 10.98
N ASN A 83 2.40 26.70 10.06
CA ASN A 83 1.38 27.68 9.68
C ASN A 83 0.42 27.08 8.63
N SER A 84 0.31 25.75 8.57
CA SER A 84 -0.66 25.11 7.69
C SER A 84 -2.05 25.32 8.27
N ASP A 85 -2.95 25.80 7.43
CA ASP A 85 -4.34 26.01 7.78
C ASP A 85 -4.93 24.68 8.30
N ILE A 86 -5.53 24.68 9.49
CA ILE A 86 -6.17 23.47 10.07
C ILE A 86 -7.15 22.87 9.07
N TYR A 87 -7.76 23.74 8.27
CA TYR A 87 -8.64 23.39 7.17
C TYR A 87 -7.98 22.48 6.12
N GLU A 88 -6.75 22.79 5.69
CA GLU A 88 -6.03 22.01 4.69
C GLU A 88 -5.69 20.62 5.20
N VAL A 89 -5.17 20.53 6.43
CA VAL A 89 -4.85 19.24 7.09
C VAL A 89 -6.09 18.38 7.26
N THR A 90 -7.20 19.00 7.67
CA THR A 90 -8.48 18.30 7.86
C THR A 90 -9.04 17.80 6.53
N SER A 91 -9.03 18.64 5.49
CA SER A 91 -9.47 18.26 4.14
C SER A 91 -8.67 17.08 3.59
N GLN A 92 -7.34 17.10 3.73
CA GLN A 92 -6.47 16.00 3.29
C GLN A 92 -6.79 14.70 4.05
N THR A 93 -7.01 14.80 5.36
CA THR A 93 -7.34 13.66 6.22
C THR A 93 -8.69 13.06 5.87
N LEU A 94 -9.70 13.89 5.58
CA LEU A 94 -11.02 13.44 5.15
C LEU A 94 -10.99 12.68 3.84
N VAL A 95 -10.23 13.15 2.84
CA VAL A 95 -10.09 12.45 1.56
C VAL A 95 -9.48 11.05 1.76
N VAL A 96 -8.48 10.93 2.64
CA VAL A 96 -7.88 9.64 2.99
C VAL A 96 -8.93 8.72 3.64
N TRP A 97 -9.65 9.20 4.65
CA TRP A 97 -10.67 8.39 5.35
C TRP A 97 -11.83 7.99 4.45
N ILE A 98 -12.33 8.89 3.61
CA ILE A 98 -13.38 8.56 2.63
C ILE A 98 -12.90 7.45 1.68
N THR A 99 -11.64 7.49 1.27
CA THR A 99 -11.03 6.46 0.41
C THR A 99 -10.94 5.11 1.14
N ILE A 100 -10.54 5.11 2.41
CA ILE A 100 -10.47 3.90 3.26
C ILE A 100 -11.87 3.30 3.46
N LEU A 101 -12.86 4.13 3.82
CA LEU A 101 -14.25 3.69 3.98
C LEU A 101 -14.81 3.11 2.67
N GLY A 102 -14.46 3.70 1.53
CA GLY A 102 -14.79 3.16 0.22
C GLY A 102 -14.19 1.77 0.01
N GLN A 103 -12.93 1.54 0.40
CA GLN A 103 -12.30 0.22 0.32
C GLN A 103 -12.96 -0.80 1.26
N ILE A 104 -13.32 -0.41 2.48
CA ILE A 104 -14.06 -1.27 3.42
C ILE A 104 -15.40 -1.69 2.81
N LEU A 105 -16.16 -0.72 2.27
CA LEU A 105 -17.45 -0.99 1.64
C LEU A 105 -17.31 -1.96 0.47
N ILE A 106 -16.35 -1.70 -0.43
CA ILE A 106 -16.07 -2.59 -1.56
C ILE A 106 -15.64 -3.99 -1.07
N GLY A 107 -14.80 -4.05 -0.04
CA GLY A 107 -14.36 -5.31 0.58
C GLY A 107 -15.51 -6.12 1.16
N ILE A 108 -16.45 -5.48 1.85
CA ILE A 108 -17.65 -6.12 2.39
C ILE A 108 -18.55 -6.62 1.26
N LEU A 109 -18.84 -5.77 0.26
CA LEU A 109 -19.69 -6.14 -0.88
C LEU A 109 -19.11 -7.32 -1.66
N LEU A 110 -17.83 -7.27 -2.01
CA LEU A 110 -17.16 -8.37 -2.70
C LEU A 110 -17.13 -9.63 -1.84
N THR A 111 -16.88 -9.51 -0.54
CA THR A 111 -16.84 -10.68 0.35
C THR A 111 -18.20 -11.34 0.44
N TYR A 112 -19.25 -10.56 0.67
CA TYR A 112 -20.60 -11.08 0.84
C TYR A 112 -21.19 -11.65 -0.46
N PHE A 113 -21.07 -10.93 -1.58
CA PHE A 113 -21.68 -11.33 -2.85
C PHE A 113 -20.83 -12.30 -3.68
N TYR A 114 -19.51 -12.36 -3.45
CA TYR A 114 -18.60 -13.17 -4.27
C TYR A 114 -17.77 -14.15 -3.45
N PHE A 115 -16.96 -13.69 -2.50
CA PHE A 115 -16.02 -14.61 -1.83
C PHE A 115 -16.67 -15.62 -0.88
N GLN A 116 -17.74 -15.23 -0.20
CA GLN A 116 -18.48 -16.12 0.68
C GLN A 116 -19.24 -17.21 -0.11
N PRO A 117 -20.05 -16.90 -1.15
CA PRO A 117 -20.77 -17.94 -1.88
C PRO A 117 -19.87 -18.84 -2.73
N TYR A 118 -18.82 -18.31 -3.35
CA TYR A 118 -17.99 -19.09 -4.29
C TYR A 118 -16.78 -19.75 -3.64
N PHE A 119 -16.19 -19.15 -2.59
CA PHE A 119 -14.94 -19.63 -1.98
C PHE A 119 -15.09 -20.01 -0.50
N ASN A 120 -16.30 -19.87 0.07
CA ASN A 120 -16.61 -20.18 1.46
C ASN A 120 -15.65 -19.50 2.46
N LEU A 121 -15.23 -18.27 2.13
CA LEU A 121 -14.34 -17.48 2.98
C LEU A 121 -15.14 -16.78 4.10
N PRO A 122 -14.55 -16.63 5.31
CA PRO A 122 -15.21 -15.93 6.42
C PRO A 122 -15.38 -14.44 6.11
N ILE A 123 -16.31 -13.79 6.82
CA ILE A 123 -16.55 -12.34 6.67
C ILE A 123 -15.30 -11.50 6.93
N ALA A 124 -14.37 -12.00 7.75
CA ALA A 124 -13.07 -11.38 7.99
C ALA A 124 -12.21 -11.18 6.72
N PHE A 125 -12.57 -11.81 5.60
CA PHE A 125 -11.94 -11.52 4.32
C PHE A 125 -12.26 -10.10 3.81
N SER A 126 -13.34 -9.46 4.28
CA SER A 126 -13.71 -8.11 3.85
C SER A 126 -12.66 -7.06 4.19
N SER A 127 -11.91 -7.24 5.28
CA SER A 127 -10.87 -6.32 5.71
C SER A 127 -9.52 -6.55 5.04
N VAL A 128 -9.35 -7.61 4.24
CA VAL A 128 -8.12 -7.90 3.49
C VAL A 128 -7.78 -6.77 2.50
N LEU A 129 -8.79 -6.22 1.84
CA LEU A 129 -8.59 -5.15 0.86
C LEU A 129 -8.04 -3.90 1.55
N GLU A 130 -8.72 -3.41 2.60
CA GLU A 130 -8.31 -2.23 3.37
C GLU A 130 -6.94 -2.45 4.04
N ALA A 131 -6.77 -3.56 4.76
CA ALA A 131 -5.55 -3.89 5.51
C ALA A 131 -4.31 -3.94 4.61
N GLY A 132 -4.47 -4.45 3.39
CA GLY A 132 -3.39 -4.51 2.42
C GLY A 132 -3.23 -3.25 1.59
N PHE A 133 -4.29 -2.80 0.93
CA PHE A 133 -4.22 -1.76 -0.10
C PHE A 133 -3.99 -0.38 0.50
N ALA A 134 -4.81 0.04 1.47
CA ALA A 134 -4.59 1.29 2.20
C ALA A 134 -3.56 1.12 3.32
N GLY A 135 -3.64 0.02 4.07
CA GLY A 135 -2.77 -0.22 5.23
C GLY A 135 -1.33 -0.63 4.90
N GLY A 136 -1.08 -1.15 3.70
CA GLY A 136 0.24 -1.58 3.25
C GLY A 136 0.74 -2.88 3.90
N HIS A 137 1.98 -3.27 3.56
CA HIS A 137 2.58 -4.52 4.03
C HIS A 137 2.75 -4.59 5.56
N GLY A 138 2.96 -3.45 6.23
CA GLY A 138 3.09 -3.38 7.68
C GLY A 138 1.79 -3.77 8.40
N THR A 139 0.66 -3.17 7.98
CA THR A 139 -0.67 -3.48 8.52
C THR A 139 -1.07 -4.92 8.21
N ALA A 140 -0.78 -5.40 6.99
CA ALA A 140 -1.03 -6.79 6.60
C ALA A 140 -0.32 -7.83 7.50
N VAL A 141 0.92 -7.54 7.95
CA VAL A 141 1.64 -8.39 8.91
C VAL A 141 1.06 -8.26 10.32
N ALA A 142 0.75 -7.02 10.75
CA ALA A 142 0.20 -6.75 12.08
C ALA A 142 -1.17 -7.42 12.30
N MET A 143 -2.01 -7.49 11.26
CA MET A 143 -3.36 -8.08 11.34
C MET A 143 -3.39 -9.60 11.34
N LYS A 144 -2.24 -10.29 11.24
CA LYS A 144 -2.19 -11.76 11.16
C LYS A 144 -2.93 -12.46 12.31
N SER A 145 -2.74 -12.01 13.55
CA SER A 145 -3.41 -12.60 14.73
C SER A 145 -4.92 -12.40 14.69
N ILE A 146 -5.38 -11.24 14.21
CA ILE A 146 -6.80 -10.90 14.07
C ILE A 146 -7.45 -11.77 13.00
N PHE A 147 -6.79 -11.98 11.86
CA PHE A 147 -7.31 -12.87 10.82
C PHE A 147 -7.42 -14.31 11.31
N LEU A 148 -6.42 -14.80 12.06
CA LEU A 148 -6.44 -16.14 12.63
C LEU A 148 -7.57 -16.33 13.65
N SER A 149 -7.80 -15.34 14.53
CA SER A 149 -8.88 -15.42 15.53
C SER A 149 -10.27 -15.41 14.90
N HIS A 150 -10.41 -14.84 13.69
CA HIS A 150 -11.66 -14.81 12.93
C HIS A 150 -11.73 -15.89 11.83
N GLY A 151 -10.89 -16.93 11.92
CA GLY A 151 -10.95 -18.11 11.04
C GLY A 151 -10.34 -17.93 9.65
N LEU A 152 -9.75 -16.77 9.34
CA LEU A 152 -9.08 -16.51 8.06
C LEU A 152 -7.58 -16.87 8.14
N LYS A 153 -7.26 -18.16 7.96
CA LYS A 153 -5.89 -18.68 8.13
C LYS A 153 -4.83 -17.99 7.27
N ASN A 154 -5.18 -17.64 6.02
CA ASN A 154 -4.27 -17.03 5.04
C ASN A 154 -4.50 -15.51 4.88
N GLY A 155 -5.17 -14.86 5.84
CA GLY A 155 -5.59 -13.46 5.70
C GLY A 155 -4.42 -12.48 5.56
N SER A 156 -3.31 -12.75 6.25
CA SER A 156 -2.11 -11.92 6.16
C SER A 156 -1.47 -12.01 4.77
N GLU A 157 -1.43 -13.21 4.18
CA GLU A 157 -0.89 -13.47 2.85
C GLU A 157 -1.73 -12.79 1.77
N TYR A 158 -3.06 -12.87 1.88
CA TYR A 158 -3.96 -12.15 0.96
C TYR A 158 -3.81 -10.62 1.09
N SER A 159 -3.61 -10.12 2.31
CA SER A 159 -3.42 -8.69 2.56
C SER A 159 -2.07 -8.20 2.02
N LEU A 160 -0.99 -8.99 2.17
CA LEU A 160 0.32 -8.71 1.58
C LEU A 160 0.27 -8.68 0.04
N PHE A 161 -0.52 -9.58 -0.55
CA PHE A 161 -0.77 -9.58 -1.98
C PHE A 161 -1.53 -8.31 -2.41
N SER A 162 -2.60 -7.96 -1.70
CA SER A 162 -3.37 -6.72 -1.92
C SER A 162 -2.48 -5.48 -1.83
N ALA A 163 -1.61 -5.39 -0.82
CA ALA A 163 -0.64 -4.30 -0.66
C ALA A 163 0.30 -4.16 -1.86
N THR A 164 0.77 -5.29 -2.40
CA THR A 164 1.65 -5.31 -3.57
C THR A 164 0.93 -4.82 -4.83
N ILE A 165 -0.32 -5.28 -5.05
CA ILE A 165 -1.16 -4.79 -6.13
C ILE A 165 -1.42 -3.29 -5.98
N GLY A 166 -1.70 -2.81 -4.76
CA GLY A 166 -1.94 -1.41 -4.47
C GLY A 166 -0.77 -0.52 -4.86
N ILE A 167 0.46 -0.92 -4.55
CA ILE A 167 1.67 -0.20 -4.97
C ILE A 167 1.80 -0.17 -6.50
N ILE A 168 1.57 -1.30 -7.18
CA ILE A 168 1.66 -1.38 -8.64
C ILE A 168 0.63 -0.46 -9.30
N LEU A 169 -0.64 -0.54 -8.87
CA LEU A 169 -1.73 0.29 -9.39
C LEU A 169 -1.53 1.77 -9.04
N GLY A 170 -1.03 2.09 -7.85
CA GLY A 170 -0.72 3.45 -7.44
C GLY A 170 0.37 4.09 -8.30
N ILE A 171 1.45 3.36 -8.59
CA ILE A 171 2.54 3.85 -9.44
C ILE A 171 2.06 4.01 -10.89
N ILE A 172 1.44 2.99 -11.46
CA ILE A 172 0.98 3.02 -12.85
C ILE A 172 -0.12 4.07 -13.03
N GLY A 173 -1.11 4.09 -12.13
CA GLY A 173 -2.21 5.04 -12.13
C GLY A 173 -1.74 6.48 -11.93
N GLY A 174 -0.84 6.72 -10.97
CA GLY A 174 -0.27 8.04 -10.74
C GLY A 174 0.48 8.56 -11.97
N VAL A 175 1.30 7.72 -12.61
CA VAL A 175 2.03 8.13 -13.81
C VAL A 175 1.09 8.32 -15.01
N PHE A 176 0.06 7.48 -15.12
CA PHE A 176 -0.99 7.64 -16.12
C PHE A 176 -1.72 8.98 -15.96
N LEU A 177 -2.14 9.33 -14.74
CA LEU A 177 -2.82 10.60 -14.44
C LEU A 177 -1.94 11.81 -14.77
N VAL A 178 -0.66 11.79 -14.36
CA VAL A 178 0.30 12.87 -14.68
C VAL A 178 0.48 13.02 -16.20
N ASN A 179 0.53 11.92 -16.95
CA ASN A 179 0.67 11.98 -18.40
C ASN A 179 -0.62 12.41 -19.10
N ALA A 180 -1.78 12.00 -18.59
CA ALA A 180 -3.08 12.41 -19.10
C ALA A 180 -3.31 13.91 -18.88
N ASP A 181 -2.91 14.43 -17.71
CA ASP A 181 -2.99 15.85 -17.41
C ASP A 181 -2.13 16.70 -18.36
N LYS A 182 -0.86 16.32 -18.58
CA LYS A 182 0.01 17.03 -19.54
C LYS A 182 -0.57 17.11 -20.95
N LYS A 183 -1.37 16.12 -21.36
CA LYS A 183 -1.94 16.04 -22.71
C LYS A 183 -3.27 16.80 -22.84
N ASN A 184 -4.10 16.75 -21.80
CA ASN A 184 -5.50 17.17 -21.87
C ASN A 184 -5.85 18.30 -20.89
N LYS A 185 -4.89 18.79 -20.06
CA LYS A 185 -5.12 19.76 -18.97
C LYS A 185 -6.33 19.41 -18.10
N ILE A 186 -6.45 18.13 -17.76
CA ILE A 186 -7.63 17.57 -17.06
C ILE A 186 -7.67 18.05 -15.62
N ILE A 187 -6.50 18.24 -15.01
CA ILE A 187 -6.38 18.84 -13.70
C ILE A 187 -6.48 20.34 -13.92
N GLU A 188 -7.71 20.85 -14.03
CA GLU A 188 -7.94 22.25 -13.68
C GLU A 188 -7.32 22.48 -12.30
N LYS A 189 -6.68 23.63 -12.08
CA LYS A 189 -6.38 24.06 -10.72
C LYS A 189 -7.71 24.08 -10.00
N VAL A 190 -8.05 23.00 -9.30
CA VAL A 190 -9.17 22.96 -8.38
C VAL A 190 -8.76 23.97 -7.32
N THR A 191 -9.20 25.21 -7.47
CA THR A 191 -9.40 26.10 -6.34
C THR A 191 -10.29 25.29 -5.44
N PHE A 192 -9.70 24.71 -4.38
CA PHE A 192 -10.46 24.08 -3.32
C PHE A 192 -11.43 25.15 -2.84
N SER A 193 -12.68 25.13 -3.34
CA SER A 193 -13.74 25.85 -2.67
C SER A 193 -13.80 25.20 -1.32
N TYR A 194 -13.44 25.99 -0.31
CA TYR A 194 -13.55 25.60 1.08
C TYR A 194 -14.96 25.03 1.29
N VAL A 195 -15.08 23.70 1.33
CA VAL A 195 -16.22 23.04 1.95
C VAL A 195 -16.20 23.53 3.39
N GLU A 196 -17.03 24.51 3.74
CA GLU A 196 -17.15 25.00 5.11
C GLU A 196 -17.48 23.82 6.01
N LEU A 197 -16.44 23.25 6.61
CA LEU A 197 -16.58 22.08 7.45
C LEU A 197 -17.09 22.61 8.77
N ASN A 198 -18.38 22.42 9.05
CA ASN A 198 -18.94 22.82 10.33
C ASN A 198 -18.16 22.08 11.44
N PRO A 199 -17.39 22.78 12.29
CA PRO A 199 -16.52 22.14 13.27
C PRO A 199 -17.30 21.28 14.27
N LEU A 200 -18.58 21.61 14.49
CA LEU A 200 -19.49 20.80 15.30
C LEU A 200 -19.78 19.44 14.63
N LEU A 201 -20.05 19.43 13.33
CA LEU A 201 -20.36 18.21 12.58
C LEU A 201 -19.13 17.29 12.45
N PHE A 202 -17.95 17.90 12.36
CA PHE A 202 -16.67 17.17 12.38
C PHE A 202 -16.37 16.57 13.76
N LEU A 203 -16.58 17.31 14.85
CA LEU A 203 -16.43 16.76 16.21
C LEU A 203 -17.45 15.66 16.49
N LEU A 204 -18.67 15.79 15.93
CA LEU A 204 -19.72 14.78 16.07
C LEU A 204 -19.40 13.52 15.25
N SER A 205 -18.82 13.66 14.05
CA SER A 205 -18.38 12.51 13.26
C SER A 205 -17.15 11.82 13.88
N LEU A 206 -16.18 12.59 14.40
CA LEU A 206 -15.06 12.03 15.17
C LEU A 206 -15.56 11.29 16.41
N GLY A 207 -16.50 11.89 17.16
CA GLY A 207 -17.12 11.28 18.34
C GLY A 207 -17.88 10.00 18.02
N LEU A 208 -18.61 9.96 16.90
CA LEU A 208 -19.30 8.74 16.43
C LEU A 208 -18.31 7.65 15.99
N ILE A 209 -17.21 8.02 15.33
CA ILE A 209 -16.15 7.08 14.94
C ILE A 209 -15.47 6.51 16.19
N PHE A 210 -15.12 7.34 17.18
CA PHE A 210 -14.53 6.89 18.44
C PHE A 210 -15.48 6.07 19.30
N ALA A 211 -16.79 6.34 19.26
CA ALA A 211 -17.79 5.55 19.98
C ALA A 211 -18.12 4.22 19.29
N SER A 212 -17.67 4.03 18.04
CA SER A 212 -17.89 2.80 17.25
C SER A 212 -16.73 1.79 17.31
N TYR A 213 -15.64 2.13 18.00
CA TYR A 213 -14.54 1.24 18.39
C TYR A 213 -14.61 0.94 19.90
#